data_AF-A0A1R2ATI2-F1
#
_entry.id   AF-A0A1R2ATI2-F1
#
_cell.length_a   1.000
_cell.length_b   1.000
_cell.length_c   1.000
_cell.angle_alpha   90.00
_cell.angle_beta   90.00
_cell.angle_gamma   90.00
#
_symmetry.space_group_name_H-M   'P 1'
#
loop_
_entity.id
_entity.type
_entity.pdbx_description
1 polymer ?
#
loop_
_entity_poly.entity_id
_entity_poly.type
_entity_poly.pdbx_seq_one_letter_code
_entity_poly.pdbx_strand_id
1 'polypeptide(L)'
;MGNCLNESKDKNKLASQNTINDLRNIRMEFETTGYSDIDSKFTPADEFSNSTIHIYSRIVDALNLFFYRTEAYLIQDFTIKDSLLLMLCSFSRAFGGKLDELDLQFSISPPYLIARSQNLPQHEAEIYLSWTDVVNNLQISLPDLNIGLMNKELVMSKSNEVTDIINEQLKYTSIDDENFQTLKNIADTNIKKTQNALKCFENTARFCKDIESDIKEFIVKINENMNKVIKTQIHAKQLKIKTQEKMIMSCWVDLNRTLKKTENKKILKESLLEKYSTKSANFIVDKILNLTFERE
;
A
#
# COMPACT_ATOMS: atom_id res chain seq x y z
N MET A 1 6.95 -15.41 39.72
CA MET A 1 6.30 -14.08 39.68
C MET A 1 7.24 -13.13 38.95
N GLY A 2 6.96 -12.51 37.82
CA GLY A 2 5.87 -12.64 36.86
C GLY A 2 6.45 -12.28 35.47
N ASN A 3 6.14 -13.13 34.48
CA ASN A 3 6.38 -12.85 33.07
C ASN A 3 5.15 -12.14 32.52
N CYS A 4 5.27 -10.86 32.22
CA CYS A 4 4.30 -10.10 31.43
C CYS A 4 5.09 -8.99 30.76
N LEU A 5 5.63 -9.20 29.56
CA LEU A 5 6.11 -8.11 28.68
C LEU A 5 6.50 -8.54 27.24
N ASN A 6 6.12 -9.72 26.75
CA ASN A 6 6.50 -10.17 25.39
C ASN A 6 5.35 -10.34 24.38
N GLU A 7 4.10 -9.99 24.71
CA GLU A 7 2.95 -10.31 23.82
C GLU A 7 2.50 -9.16 22.88
N SER A 8 3.10 -7.96 22.97
CA SER A 8 2.66 -6.80 22.18
C SER A 8 3.46 -6.55 20.90
N LYS A 9 4.69 -7.07 20.79
CA LYS A 9 5.58 -6.81 19.64
C LYS A 9 5.46 -7.84 18.50
N ASP A 10 5.01 -9.06 18.79
CA ASP A 10 4.78 -10.07 17.76
C ASP A 10 3.44 -9.89 17.01
N LYS A 11 2.49 -9.13 17.57
CA LYS A 11 1.18 -8.90 16.94
C LYS A 11 1.23 -7.99 15.71
N ASN A 12 2.15 -7.02 15.65
CA ASN A 12 2.21 -6.06 14.53
C ASN A 12 2.99 -6.57 13.31
N LYS A 13 3.96 -7.49 13.48
CA LYS A 13 4.66 -8.13 12.34
C LYS A 13 3.87 -9.28 11.72
N LEU A 14 3.22 -10.11 12.55
CA LEU A 14 2.31 -11.13 12.05
C LEU A 14 1.11 -10.48 11.35
N ALA A 15 0.68 -9.30 11.81
CA ALA A 15 -0.39 -8.54 11.16
C ALA A 15 -0.02 -8.12 9.72
N SER A 16 1.19 -7.63 9.43
CA SER A 16 1.53 -7.19 8.06
C SER A 16 1.67 -8.35 7.07
N GLN A 17 2.21 -9.50 7.48
CA GLN A 17 2.33 -10.70 6.63
C GLN A 17 1.01 -11.47 6.49
N ASN A 18 0.18 -11.55 7.53
CA ASN A 18 -1.16 -12.14 7.43
C ASN A 18 -2.09 -11.24 6.59
N THR A 19 -1.99 -9.92 6.72
CA THR A 19 -2.81 -8.98 5.91
C THR A 19 -2.46 -9.06 4.42
N ILE A 20 -1.19 -9.29 4.03
CA ILE A 20 -0.81 -9.44 2.62
C ILE A 20 -1.36 -10.74 1.99
N ASN A 21 -1.39 -11.84 2.75
CA ASN A 21 -1.97 -13.11 2.28
C ASN A 21 -3.51 -13.09 2.29
N ASP A 22 -4.11 -12.42 3.28
CA ASP A 22 -5.58 -12.26 3.37
C ASP A 22 -6.11 -11.36 2.24
N LEU A 23 -5.35 -10.35 1.82
CA LEU A 23 -5.77 -9.40 0.77
C LEU A 23 -5.48 -9.86 -0.66
N ARG A 24 -4.57 -10.81 -0.89
CA ARG A 24 -4.37 -11.41 -2.22
C ARG A 24 -5.51 -12.35 -2.66
N ASN A 25 -6.35 -12.78 -1.72
CA ASN A 25 -7.49 -13.69 -1.96
C ASN A 25 -8.83 -12.95 -2.17
N ILE A 26 -8.83 -11.63 -2.39
CA ILE A 26 -10.07 -10.82 -2.51
C ILE A 26 -10.80 -11.00 -3.85
N ARG A 27 -10.21 -11.68 -4.85
CA ARG A 27 -10.95 -11.94 -6.09
C ARG A 27 -12.05 -12.96 -5.78
N MET A 28 -13.27 -12.46 -5.63
CA MET A 28 -14.41 -13.29 -5.27
C MET A 28 -15.17 -13.64 -6.53
N GLU A 29 -15.20 -14.93 -6.86
CA GLU A 29 -16.10 -15.44 -7.88
C GLU A 29 -17.43 -15.78 -7.19
N PHE A 30 -18.45 -14.99 -7.47
CA PHE A 30 -19.81 -15.27 -7.03
C PHE A 30 -20.39 -16.39 -7.90
N GLU A 31 -21.07 -17.33 -7.24
CA GLU A 31 -21.71 -18.45 -7.94
C GLU A 31 -22.98 -17.94 -8.64
N THR A 32 -23.09 -18.18 -9.95
CA THR A 32 -24.27 -17.83 -10.75
C THR A 32 -25.34 -18.89 -10.61
N THR A 33 -26.56 -18.47 -10.30
CA THR A 33 -27.70 -19.38 -10.14
C THR A 33 -28.52 -19.54 -11.42
N GLY A 34 -28.35 -18.63 -12.39
CA GLY A 34 -29.20 -18.55 -13.58
C GLY A 34 -30.50 -17.77 -13.36
N TYR A 35 -30.76 -17.32 -12.12
CA TYR A 35 -31.86 -16.43 -11.76
C TYR A 35 -31.36 -14.99 -11.69
N SER A 36 -31.59 -14.22 -12.77
CA SER A 36 -31.04 -12.86 -12.91
C SER A 36 -31.34 -11.94 -11.73
N ASP A 37 -32.52 -12.07 -11.11
CA ASP A 37 -32.92 -11.24 -9.97
C ASP A 37 -32.09 -11.52 -8.72
N ILE A 38 -31.75 -12.79 -8.46
CA ILE A 38 -30.89 -13.20 -7.34
C ILE A 38 -29.44 -12.82 -7.64
N ASP A 39 -28.95 -13.14 -8.84
CA ASP A 39 -27.57 -12.87 -9.26
C ASP A 39 -27.28 -11.34 -9.24
N SER A 40 -28.24 -10.50 -9.66
CA SER A 40 -28.10 -9.04 -9.67
C SER A 40 -27.90 -8.42 -8.27
N LYS A 41 -28.30 -9.11 -7.21
CA LYS A 41 -28.12 -8.64 -5.83
C LYS A 41 -26.67 -8.77 -5.36
N PHE A 42 -25.88 -9.62 -6.00
CA PHE A 42 -24.46 -9.82 -5.69
C PHE A 42 -23.52 -9.01 -6.61
N THR A 43 -23.99 -8.50 -7.76
CA THR A 43 -23.19 -7.67 -8.67
C THR A 43 -22.53 -6.45 -8.00
N PRO A 44 -23.23 -5.65 -7.16
CA PRO A 44 -22.59 -4.52 -6.47
C PRO A 44 -21.46 -4.95 -5.53
N ALA A 45 -21.55 -6.14 -4.93
CA ALA A 45 -20.51 -6.67 -4.04
C ALA A 45 -19.29 -7.15 -4.83
N ASP A 46 -19.48 -7.69 -6.03
CA ASP A 46 -18.40 -8.08 -6.95
C ASP A 46 -17.63 -6.85 -7.47
N GLU A 47 -18.34 -5.83 -7.96
CA GLU A 47 -17.74 -4.56 -8.38
C GLU A 47 -16.93 -3.93 -7.23
N PHE A 48 -17.50 -3.92 -6.03
CA PHE A 48 -16.84 -3.41 -4.83
C PHE A 48 -15.56 -4.19 -4.49
N SER A 49 -15.59 -5.52 -4.60
CA SER A 49 -14.41 -6.37 -4.37
C SER A 49 -13.31 -6.08 -5.39
N ASN A 50 -13.66 -5.98 -6.68
CA ASN A 50 -12.72 -5.68 -7.75
C ASN A 50 -12.07 -4.31 -7.59
N SER A 51 -12.85 -3.27 -7.25
CA SER A 51 -12.31 -1.94 -6.94
C SER A 51 -11.33 -1.97 -5.75
N THR A 52 -11.64 -2.75 -4.71
CA THR A 52 -10.75 -2.93 -3.54
C THR A 52 -9.38 -3.47 -3.94
N ILE A 53 -9.35 -4.52 -4.77
CA ILE A 53 -8.12 -5.17 -5.22
C ILE A 53 -7.26 -4.20 -6.01
N HIS A 54 -7.89 -3.48 -6.95
CA HIS A 54 -7.18 -2.52 -7.78
C HIS A 54 -6.55 -1.40 -6.95
N ILE A 55 -7.30 -0.85 -6.00
CA ILE A 55 -6.80 0.20 -5.09
C ILE A 55 -5.65 -0.32 -4.24
N TYR A 56 -5.83 -1.47 -3.58
CA TYR A 56 -4.81 -2.06 -2.73
C TYR A 56 -3.53 -2.37 -3.50
N SER A 57 -3.63 -3.03 -4.66
CA SER A 57 -2.48 -3.38 -5.49
C SER A 57 -1.69 -2.14 -5.91
N ARG A 58 -2.36 -1.08 -6.38
CA ARG A 58 -1.71 0.15 -6.82
C ARG A 58 -0.87 0.79 -5.72
N ILE A 59 -1.41 0.87 -4.50
CA ILE A 59 -0.70 1.46 -3.35
C ILE A 59 0.47 0.59 -2.93
N VAL A 60 0.28 -0.72 -2.84
CA VAL A 60 1.36 -1.67 -2.48
C VAL A 60 2.47 -1.65 -3.52
N ASP A 61 2.14 -1.58 -4.80
CA ASP A 61 3.11 -1.49 -5.89
C ASP A 61 3.96 -0.22 -5.79
N ALA A 62 3.32 0.93 -5.60
CA ALA A 62 3.99 2.22 -5.42
C ALA A 62 4.91 2.20 -4.18
N LEU A 63 4.41 1.66 -3.05
CA LEU A 63 5.19 1.51 -1.82
C LEU A 63 6.41 0.61 -2.01
N ASN A 64 6.23 -0.57 -2.61
CA ASN A 64 7.33 -1.51 -2.85
C ASN A 64 8.42 -0.89 -3.72
N LEU A 65 8.03 -0.12 -4.73
CA LEU A 65 8.98 0.62 -5.55
C LEU A 65 9.72 1.68 -4.72
N PHE A 66 9.02 2.45 -3.90
CA PHE A 66 9.62 3.46 -3.02
C PHE A 66 10.59 2.83 -2.00
N PHE A 67 10.20 1.72 -1.37
CA PHE A 67 11.03 0.95 -0.44
C PHE A 67 12.29 0.38 -1.09
N TYR A 68 12.16 -0.05 -2.34
CA TYR A 68 13.29 -0.54 -3.11
C TYR A 68 14.26 0.59 -3.47
N ARG A 69 13.76 1.71 -4.02
CA ARG A 69 14.57 2.86 -4.44
C ARG A 69 15.31 3.52 -3.28
N THR A 70 14.70 3.55 -2.11
CA THR A 70 15.31 4.07 -0.87
C THR A 70 16.21 3.05 -0.16
N GLU A 71 16.29 1.81 -0.65
CA GLU A 71 16.99 0.70 0.00
C GLU A 71 16.50 0.37 1.41
N ALA A 72 15.27 0.78 1.76
CA ALA A 72 14.68 0.56 3.07
C ALA A 72 14.56 -0.93 3.44
N TYR A 73 14.48 -1.82 2.45
CA TYR A 73 14.47 -3.27 2.63
C TYR A 73 15.69 -3.85 3.37
N LEU A 74 16.77 -3.06 3.54
CA LEU A 74 17.94 -3.40 4.34
C LEU A 74 17.70 -3.25 5.86
N ILE A 75 16.60 -2.60 6.26
CA ILE A 75 16.20 -2.43 7.66
C ILE A 75 15.13 -3.47 7.99
N GLN A 76 15.29 -4.19 9.10
CA GLN A 76 14.27 -5.10 9.58
C GLN A 76 12.99 -4.34 9.94
N ASP A 77 11.86 -4.83 9.43
CA ASP A 77 10.52 -4.22 9.63
C ASP A 77 10.49 -2.76 9.22
N PHE A 78 11.09 -2.48 8.07
CA PHE A 78 11.11 -1.13 7.53
C PHE A 78 9.69 -0.60 7.32
N THR A 79 9.55 0.70 7.51
CA THR A 79 8.30 1.44 7.39
C THR A 79 8.42 2.54 6.34
N ILE A 80 7.30 3.19 6.02
CA ILE A 80 7.32 4.39 5.18
C ILE A 80 8.13 5.52 5.81
N LYS A 81 8.13 5.63 7.15
CA LYS A 81 8.95 6.61 7.88
C LYS A 81 10.45 6.36 7.72
N ASP A 82 10.88 5.09 7.78
CA ASP A 82 12.29 4.73 7.51
C ASP A 82 12.67 5.13 6.08
N SER A 83 11.78 4.88 5.11
CA SER A 83 12.00 5.18 3.69
C SER A 83 12.05 6.68 3.40
N LEU A 84 11.17 7.47 4.03
CA LEU A 84 11.20 8.94 3.98
C LEU A 84 12.51 9.49 4.56
N LEU A 85 12.96 8.95 5.69
CA LEU A 85 14.23 9.34 6.29
C LEU A 85 15.42 8.98 5.39
N LEU A 86 15.38 7.80 4.75
CA LEU A 86 16.40 7.37 3.78
C LEU A 86 16.42 8.23 2.52
N MET A 87 15.26 8.64 2.02
CA MET A 87 15.16 9.60 0.93
C MET A 87 15.86 10.92 1.29
N LEU A 88 15.59 11.48 2.47
CA LEU A 88 16.26 12.70 2.93
C LEU A 88 17.77 12.50 3.13
N CYS A 89 18.21 11.34 3.62
CA CYS A 89 19.64 10.99 3.68
C CYS A 89 20.28 10.94 2.28
N SER A 90 19.58 10.37 1.30
CA SER A 90 20.07 10.29 -0.09
C SER A 90 20.21 11.68 -0.70
N PHE A 91 19.18 12.52 -0.55
CA PHE A 91 19.21 13.93 -0.97
C PHE A 91 20.33 14.71 -0.28
N SER A 92 20.46 14.58 1.03
CA SER A 92 21.52 15.26 1.79
C SER A 92 22.89 14.89 1.26
N ARG A 93 23.14 13.60 1.03
CA ARG A 93 24.42 13.10 0.51
C ARG A 93 24.72 13.62 -0.90
N ALA A 94 23.73 13.60 -1.79
CA ALA A 94 23.86 14.10 -3.16
C ALA A 94 24.31 15.57 -3.21
N PHE A 95 23.92 16.36 -2.20
CA PHE A 95 24.23 17.79 -2.08
C PHE A 95 25.25 18.07 -0.97
N GLY A 96 26.14 17.12 -0.68
CA GLY A 96 27.30 17.33 0.22
C GLY A 96 26.92 17.64 1.68
N GLY A 97 25.72 17.27 2.12
CA GLY A 97 25.18 17.52 3.45
C GLY A 97 24.31 18.77 3.55
N LYS A 98 24.19 19.55 2.46
CA LYS A 98 23.47 20.84 2.46
C LYS A 98 22.05 20.67 1.96
N LEU A 99 21.18 20.15 2.81
CA LEU A 99 19.76 20.02 2.48
C LEU A 99 19.09 21.36 2.20
N ASP A 100 19.61 22.46 2.75
CA ASP A 100 19.11 23.82 2.49
C ASP A 100 19.33 24.28 1.03
N GLU A 101 20.28 23.65 0.31
CA GLU A 101 20.47 23.88 -1.14
C GLU A 101 19.43 23.11 -1.99
N LEU A 102 18.76 22.13 -1.38
CA LEU A 102 17.58 21.49 -1.92
C LEU A 102 16.38 22.32 -1.44
N ASP A 103 15.69 23.04 -2.34
CA ASP A 103 14.46 23.77 -1.98
C ASP A 103 13.34 22.78 -1.62
N LEU A 104 13.46 22.20 -0.42
CA LEU A 104 12.57 21.22 0.17
C LEU A 104 11.45 21.95 0.90
N GLN A 105 10.23 21.73 0.44
CA GLN A 105 9.05 22.25 1.09
C GLN A 105 8.25 21.10 1.67
N PHE A 106 7.89 21.24 2.94
CA PHE A 106 7.10 20.25 3.66
C PHE A 106 5.70 20.81 3.94
N SER A 107 4.69 19.96 3.82
CA SER A 107 3.29 20.30 4.10
C SER A 107 2.59 19.13 4.77
N ILE A 108 1.63 19.43 5.65
CA ILE A 108 0.75 18.40 6.22
C ILE A 108 -0.33 17.94 5.23
N SER A 109 -0.43 18.63 4.09
CA SER A 109 -1.30 18.29 2.97
C SER A 109 -0.46 17.80 1.78
N PRO A 110 -1.02 16.95 0.91
CA PRO A 110 -0.35 16.55 -0.31
C PRO A 110 0.18 17.76 -1.13
N PRO A 111 1.36 17.63 -1.77
CA PRO A 111 2.14 16.41 -1.94
C PRO A 111 3.05 16.04 -0.74
N TYR A 112 2.86 16.69 0.41
CA TYR A 112 3.58 16.58 1.69
C TYR A 112 5.08 16.93 1.67
N LEU A 113 5.79 16.58 0.61
CA LEU A 113 7.19 16.89 0.40
C LEU A 113 7.39 17.22 -1.08
N ILE A 114 7.86 18.44 -1.33
CA ILE A 114 8.23 18.94 -2.66
C ILE A 114 9.74 19.11 -2.69
N ALA A 115 10.39 18.48 -3.66
CA ALA A 115 11.76 18.77 -4.04
C ALA A 115 11.75 19.35 -5.45
N ARG A 116 12.42 20.48 -5.68
CA ARG A 116 12.58 21.01 -7.05
C ARG A 116 13.43 20.03 -7.88
N SER A 117 12.77 19.30 -8.77
CA SER A 117 13.35 18.18 -9.53
C SER A 117 14.47 18.57 -10.49
N GLN A 118 14.52 19.83 -10.93
CA GLN A 118 15.41 20.29 -11.99
C GLN A 118 16.91 20.12 -11.69
N ASN A 119 17.29 19.90 -10.42
CA ASN A 119 18.69 19.74 -10.00
C ASN A 119 18.99 18.39 -9.35
N LEU A 120 18.04 17.45 -9.28
CA LEU A 120 18.29 16.16 -8.64
C LEU A 120 19.14 15.26 -9.56
N PRO A 121 20.21 14.63 -9.05
CA PRO A 121 20.88 13.57 -9.79
C PRO A 121 19.91 12.41 -10.06
N GLN A 122 20.21 11.60 -11.08
CA GLN A 122 19.29 10.58 -11.61
C GLN A 122 18.71 9.66 -10.51
N HIS A 123 19.54 9.17 -9.59
CA HIS A 123 19.10 8.25 -8.54
C HIS A 123 18.12 8.91 -7.57
N GLU A 124 18.41 10.12 -7.12
CA GLU A 124 17.55 10.91 -6.24
C GLU A 124 16.26 11.34 -6.94
N ALA A 125 16.32 11.62 -8.24
CA ALA A 125 15.13 11.86 -9.06
C ALA A 125 14.23 10.63 -9.13
N GLU A 126 14.78 9.42 -9.29
CA GLU A 126 14.01 8.17 -9.27
C GLU A 126 13.36 7.91 -7.90
N ILE A 127 14.06 8.19 -6.79
CA ILE A 127 13.49 8.12 -5.45
C ILE A 127 12.31 9.10 -5.34
N TYR A 128 12.51 10.36 -5.75
CA TYR A 128 11.46 11.38 -5.68
C TYR A 128 10.24 11.01 -6.52
N LEU A 129 10.43 10.50 -7.74
CA LEU A 129 9.34 10.01 -8.59
C LEU A 129 8.56 8.88 -7.92
N SER A 130 9.24 7.90 -7.34
CA SER A 130 8.56 6.81 -6.61
C SER A 130 7.79 7.31 -5.38
N TRP A 131 8.29 8.34 -4.69
CA TRP A 131 7.56 9.03 -3.63
C TRP A 131 6.30 9.71 -4.15
N THR A 132 6.41 10.48 -5.25
CA THR A 132 5.24 11.14 -5.84
C THR A 132 4.18 10.15 -6.31
N ASP A 133 4.58 8.96 -6.76
CA ASP A 133 3.65 7.90 -7.13
C ASP A 133 2.89 7.36 -5.91
N VAL A 134 3.55 7.17 -4.76
CA VAL A 134 2.87 6.80 -3.50
C VAL A 134 1.81 7.85 -3.13
N VAL A 135 2.20 9.13 -3.15
CA VAL A 135 1.30 10.24 -2.80
C VAL A 135 0.11 10.33 -3.75
N ASN A 136 0.35 10.28 -5.07
CA ASN A 136 -0.70 10.34 -6.07
C ASN A 136 -1.68 9.17 -5.94
N ASN A 137 -1.18 7.94 -5.73
CA ASN A 137 -2.06 6.79 -5.53
C ASN A 137 -2.88 6.91 -4.24
N LEU A 138 -2.33 7.46 -3.16
CA LEU A 138 -3.11 7.76 -1.94
C LEU A 138 -4.17 8.83 -2.18
N GLN A 139 -3.83 9.92 -2.87
CA GLN A 139 -4.77 11.01 -3.16
C GLN A 139 -5.94 10.58 -4.04
N ILE A 140 -5.70 9.69 -4.99
CA ILE A 140 -6.75 9.14 -5.85
C ILE A 140 -7.59 8.11 -5.07
N SER A 141 -6.95 7.25 -4.28
CA SER A 141 -7.62 6.12 -3.65
C SER A 141 -8.42 6.47 -2.40
N LEU A 142 -7.95 7.40 -1.57
CA LEU A 142 -8.62 7.73 -0.30
C LEU A 142 -10.05 8.28 -0.49
N PRO A 143 -10.33 9.17 -1.46
CA PRO A 143 -11.69 9.58 -1.78
C PRO A 143 -12.59 8.39 -2.18
N ASP A 144 -12.14 7.54 -3.09
CA ASP A 144 -12.89 6.37 -3.56
C ASP A 144 -13.19 5.40 -2.42
N LEU A 145 -12.21 5.15 -1.55
CA LEU A 145 -12.36 4.32 -0.36
C LEU A 145 -13.38 4.93 0.63
N ASN A 146 -13.35 6.25 0.82
CA ASN A 146 -14.31 6.92 1.70
C ASN A 146 -15.75 6.87 1.14
N ILE A 147 -15.94 7.05 -0.18
CA ILE A 147 -17.25 6.91 -0.82
C ILE A 147 -17.77 5.48 -0.67
N GLY A 148 -16.93 4.47 -0.92
CA GLY A 148 -17.33 3.07 -0.75
C GLY A 148 -17.66 2.71 0.71
N LEU A 149 -16.98 3.29 1.70
CA LEU A 149 -17.30 3.10 3.11
C LEU A 149 -18.69 3.65 3.46
N MET A 150 -19.09 4.78 2.89
CA MET A 150 -20.43 5.35 3.08
C MET A 150 -21.54 4.47 2.49
N ASN A 151 -21.23 3.69 1.46
CA ASN A 151 -22.17 2.78 0.80
C ASN A 151 -22.17 1.35 1.39
N LYS A 152 -21.35 1.07 2.42
CA LYS A 152 -21.23 -0.27 3.03
C LYS A 152 -22.56 -0.83 3.53
N GLU A 153 -23.36 0.00 4.21
CA GLU A 153 -24.65 -0.42 4.76
C GLU A 153 -25.65 -0.80 3.66
N LEU A 154 -25.62 -0.09 2.52
CA LEU A 154 -26.44 -0.39 1.37
C LEU A 154 -26.06 -1.73 0.71
N VAL A 155 -24.75 -2.01 0.59
CA VAL A 155 -24.27 -3.30 0.06
C VAL A 155 -24.70 -4.46 0.97
N MET A 156 -24.58 -4.31 2.29
CA MET A 156 -25.04 -5.32 3.25
C MET A 156 -26.56 -5.53 3.23
N SER A 157 -27.35 -4.45 3.17
CA SER A 157 -28.81 -4.54 3.09
C SER A 157 -29.23 -5.34 1.86
N LYS A 158 -28.69 -4.98 0.69
CA LYS A 158 -29.01 -5.64 -0.59
C LYS A 158 -28.64 -7.12 -0.61
N SER A 159 -27.55 -7.52 0.05
CA SER A 159 -27.16 -8.93 0.15
C SER A 159 -28.02 -9.72 1.14
N ASN A 160 -28.47 -9.10 2.24
CA ASN A 160 -29.35 -9.77 3.21
C ASN A 160 -30.78 -9.92 2.69
N GLU A 161 -31.25 -8.99 1.84
CA GLU A 161 -32.55 -9.08 1.15
C GLU A 161 -32.67 -10.33 0.24
N VAL A 162 -31.55 -10.98 -0.11
CA VAL A 162 -31.55 -12.19 -0.95
C VAL A 162 -32.26 -13.35 -0.26
N THR A 163 -32.15 -13.47 1.07
CA THR A 163 -32.82 -14.54 1.83
C THR A 163 -34.34 -14.41 1.73
N ASP A 164 -34.86 -13.18 1.78
CA ASP A 164 -36.30 -12.92 1.68
C ASP A 164 -36.82 -13.19 0.26
N ILE A 165 -36.05 -12.80 -0.77
CA ILE A 165 -36.39 -13.06 -2.18
C ILE A 165 -36.40 -14.56 -2.49
N ILE A 166 -35.43 -15.33 -1.99
CA ILE A 166 -35.40 -16.79 -2.14
C ILE A 166 -36.61 -17.44 -1.47
N ASN A 167 -36.99 -16.95 -0.28
CA ASN A 167 -38.18 -17.41 0.42
C ASN A 167 -39.50 -16.96 -0.24
N GLU A 168 -39.50 -15.84 -0.99
CA GLU A 168 -40.64 -15.43 -1.82
C GLU A 168 -40.74 -16.26 -3.09
N GLN A 169 -39.64 -16.54 -3.79
CA GLN A 169 -39.66 -17.40 -4.97
C GLN A 169 -40.15 -18.81 -4.63
N LEU A 170 -39.87 -19.32 -3.42
CA LEU A 170 -40.50 -20.53 -2.90
C LEU A 170 -42.04 -20.51 -2.85
N LYS A 171 -42.63 -19.35 -2.57
CA LYS A 171 -44.10 -19.22 -2.44
C LYS A 171 -44.79 -19.18 -3.80
N TYR A 172 -44.09 -18.72 -4.84
CA TYR A 172 -44.68 -18.42 -6.14
C TYR A 172 -44.20 -19.33 -7.28
N THR A 173 -43.18 -20.15 -7.03
CA THR A 173 -42.57 -21.03 -8.04
C THR A 173 -42.61 -22.48 -7.55
N SER A 174 -43.03 -23.42 -8.40
CA SER A 174 -43.02 -24.86 -8.11
C SER A 174 -41.60 -25.45 -8.16
N ILE A 175 -40.66 -24.81 -7.44
CA ILE A 175 -39.30 -25.30 -7.27
C ILE A 175 -39.36 -26.47 -6.28
N ASP A 176 -38.79 -27.61 -6.66
CA ASP A 176 -38.67 -28.76 -5.76
C ASP A 176 -37.71 -28.48 -4.58
N ASP A 177 -37.86 -29.24 -3.50
CA ASP A 177 -37.09 -29.03 -2.26
C ASP A 177 -35.56 -29.14 -2.46
N GLU A 178 -35.10 -29.91 -3.45
CA GLU A 178 -33.69 -30.12 -3.76
C GLU A 178 -33.06 -28.89 -4.44
N ASN A 179 -33.75 -28.33 -5.44
CA ASN A 179 -33.34 -27.09 -6.10
C ASN A 179 -33.40 -25.90 -5.13
N PHE A 180 -34.39 -25.87 -4.23
CA PHE A 180 -34.44 -24.87 -3.16
C PHE A 180 -33.21 -24.92 -2.26
N GLN A 181 -32.88 -26.10 -1.74
CA GLN A 181 -31.73 -26.25 -0.83
C GLN A 181 -30.43 -25.86 -1.52
N THR A 182 -30.30 -26.12 -2.83
CA THR A 182 -29.17 -25.71 -3.65
C THR A 182 -29.08 -24.18 -3.77
N LEU A 183 -30.17 -23.51 -4.16
CA LEU A 183 -30.21 -22.04 -4.27
C LEU A 183 -29.91 -21.34 -2.94
N LYS A 184 -30.44 -21.88 -1.85
CA LYS A 184 -30.18 -21.38 -0.50
C LYS A 184 -28.70 -21.50 -0.13
N ASN A 185 -28.07 -22.65 -0.39
CA ASN A 185 -26.65 -22.86 -0.13
C ASN A 185 -25.76 -21.91 -0.94
N ILE A 186 -26.10 -21.68 -2.22
CA ILE A 186 -25.39 -20.73 -3.08
C ILE A 186 -25.52 -19.31 -2.53
N ALA A 187 -26.72 -18.89 -2.15
CA ALA A 187 -26.96 -17.57 -1.59
C ALA A 187 -26.23 -17.35 -0.26
N ASP A 188 -26.29 -18.31 0.67
CA ASP A 188 -25.56 -18.25 1.94
C ASP A 188 -24.04 -18.13 1.71
N THR A 189 -23.52 -18.81 0.70
CA THR A 189 -22.11 -18.74 0.30
C THR A 189 -21.76 -17.36 -0.27
N ASN A 190 -22.59 -16.83 -1.15
CA ASN A 190 -22.41 -15.50 -1.74
C ASN A 190 -22.59 -14.36 -0.72
N ILE A 191 -23.46 -14.50 0.28
CA ILE A 191 -23.58 -13.55 1.40
C ILE A 191 -22.28 -13.53 2.22
N LYS A 192 -21.71 -14.70 2.55
CA LYS A 192 -20.42 -14.79 3.25
C LYS A 192 -19.28 -14.17 2.44
N LYS A 193 -19.24 -14.40 1.12
CA LYS A 193 -18.29 -13.74 0.21
C LYS A 193 -18.44 -12.21 0.32
N THR A 194 -19.66 -11.67 0.18
CA THR A 194 -19.91 -10.23 0.32
C THR A 194 -19.41 -9.65 1.64
N GLN A 195 -19.69 -10.31 2.77
CA GLN A 195 -19.19 -9.90 4.08
C GLN A 195 -17.66 -9.84 4.13
N ASN A 196 -16.99 -10.82 3.52
CA ASN A 196 -15.52 -10.87 3.44
C ASN A 196 -14.96 -9.73 2.58
N ALA A 197 -15.56 -9.41 1.42
CA ALA A 197 -15.12 -8.28 0.61
C ALA A 197 -15.22 -6.95 1.35
N LEU A 198 -16.33 -6.71 2.06
CA LEU A 198 -16.49 -5.50 2.87
C LEU A 198 -15.39 -5.40 3.94
N LYS A 199 -15.09 -6.49 4.63
CA LYS A 199 -14.00 -6.52 5.61
C LYS A 199 -12.63 -6.22 4.96
N CYS A 200 -12.38 -6.76 3.77
CA CYS A 200 -11.14 -6.49 3.04
C CYS A 200 -11.04 -5.03 2.57
N PHE A 201 -12.15 -4.44 2.16
CA PHE A 201 -12.22 -3.02 1.83
C PHE A 201 -11.98 -2.13 3.04
N GLU A 202 -12.59 -2.44 4.19
CA GLU A 202 -12.32 -1.72 5.45
C GLU A 202 -10.85 -1.81 5.86
N ASN A 203 -10.25 -2.99 5.72
CA ASN A 203 -8.82 -3.18 5.97
C ASN A 203 -7.97 -2.37 4.99
N THR A 204 -8.36 -2.30 3.71
CA THR A 204 -7.67 -1.49 2.69
C THR A 204 -7.79 0.00 3.00
N ALA A 205 -8.98 0.48 3.36
CA ALA A 205 -9.20 1.86 3.77
C ALA A 205 -8.39 2.23 5.02
N ARG A 206 -8.35 1.33 6.01
CA ARG A 206 -7.51 1.51 7.20
C ARG A 206 -6.03 1.55 6.84
N PHE A 207 -5.55 0.61 6.04
CA PHE A 207 -4.18 0.57 5.56
C PHE A 207 -3.75 1.88 4.89
N CYS A 208 -4.58 2.42 3.99
CA CYS A 208 -4.31 3.71 3.33
C CYS A 208 -4.28 4.89 4.32
N LYS A 209 -5.22 4.92 5.27
CA LYS A 209 -5.28 5.95 6.32
C LYS A 209 -4.09 5.87 7.27
N ASP A 210 -3.63 4.68 7.61
CA ASP A 210 -2.46 4.46 8.46
C ASP A 210 -1.19 4.96 7.76
N ILE A 211 -1.03 4.68 6.46
CA ILE A 211 0.07 5.23 5.65
C ILE A 211 0.02 6.76 5.61
N GLU A 212 -1.15 7.35 5.33
CA GLU A 212 -1.33 8.79 5.29
C GLU A 212 -1.01 9.44 6.65
N SER A 213 -1.45 8.81 7.74
CA SER A 213 -1.15 9.22 9.11
C SER A 213 0.34 9.15 9.41
N ASP A 214 1.02 8.08 9.00
CA ASP A 214 2.46 7.92 9.17
C ASP A 214 3.25 9.02 8.44
N ILE A 215 2.83 9.40 7.23
CA ILE A 215 3.40 10.51 6.47
C ILE A 215 3.19 11.82 7.23
N LYS A 216 1.96 12.12 7.64
CA LYS A 216 1.63 13.36 8.38
C LYS A 216 2.44 13.46 9.68
N GLU A 217 2.54 12.38 10.45
CA GLU A 217 3.34 12.34 11.67
C GLU A 217 4.82 12.61 11.38
N PHE A 218 5.35 12.03 10.29
CA PHE A 218 6.73 12.28 9.87
C PHE A 218 6.98 13.76 9.58
N ILE A 219 6.04 14.43 8.90
CA ILE A 219 6.12 15.87 8.59
C ILE A 219 5.99 16.73 9.85
N VAL A 220 5.08 16.41 10.77
CA VAL A 220 4.94 17.13 12.05
C VAL A 220 6.25 17.09 12.84
N LYS A 221 6.99 15.98 12.77
CA LYS A 221 8.30 15.78 13.42
C LYS A 221 9.48 16.11 12.51
N ILE A 222 9.30 16.94 11.47
CA ILE A 222 10.35 17.12 10.45
C ILE A 222 11.67 17.62 11.04
N ASN A 223 11.65 18.53 12.02
CA ASN A 223 12.87 19.03 12.66
C ASN A 223 13.66 17.92 13.37
N GLU A 224 12.97 17.02 14.06
CA GLU A 224 13.61 15.85 14.69
C GLU A 224 14.17 14.89 13.66
N ASN A 225 13.44 14.67 12.56
CA ASN A 225 13.86 13.79 11.48
C ASN A 225 15.07 14.37 10.73
N MET A 226 15.10 15.67 10.45
CA MET A 226 16.25 16.37 9.87
C MET A 226 17.48 16.27 10.77
N ASN A 227 17.32 16.40 12.08
CA ASN A 227 18.42 16.17 13.03
C ASN A 227 18.97 14.74 12.97
N LYS A 228 18.13 13.72 12.75
CA LYS A 228 18.57 12.34 12.52
C LYS A 228 19.37 12.24 11.21
N VAL A 229 18.90 12.85 10.13
CA VAL A 229 19.61 12.88 8.83
C VAL A 229 21.00 13.47 9.01
N ILE A 230 21.11 14.64 9.63
CA ILE A 230 22.39 15.33 9.86
C ILE A 230 23.36 14.43 10.65
N LYS A 231 22.90 13.82 11.74
CA LYS A 231 23.72 12.91 12.56
C LYS A 231 24.21 11.69 11.76
N THR A 232 23.32 11.05 11.00
CA THR A 232 23.67 9.90 10.15
C THR A 232 24.71 10.30 9.09
N GLN A 233 24.57 11.46 8.45
CA GLN A 233 25.51 11.94 7.44
C GLN A 233 26.88 12.30 8.01
N ILE A 234 26.93 12.95 9.17
CA ILE A 234 28.19 13.24 9.88
C ILE A 234 28.93 11.93 10.17
N HIS A 235 28.22 10.92 10.71
CA HIS A 235 28.81 9.63 11.02
C HIS A 235 29.29 8.90 9.75
N ALA A 236 28.49 8.91 8.68
CA ALA A 236 28.88 8.31 7.40
C ALA A 236 30.14 8.97 6.81
N LYS A 237 30.26 10.30 6.92
CA LYS A 237 31.43 11.06 6.47
C LYS A 237 32.68 10.69 7.29
N GLN A 238 32.56 10.56 8.60
CA GLN A 238 33.65 10.12 9.48
C GLN A 238 34.17 8.73 9.08
N LEU A 239 33.26 7.81 8.73
CA LEU A 239 33.60 6.46 8.27
C LEU A 239 33.97 6.36 6.78
N LYS A 240 34.02 7.50 6.06
CA LYS A 240 34.30 7.57 4.61
C LYS A 240 33.37 6.68 3.77
N ILE A 241 32.12 6.54 4.20
CA ILE A 241 31.10 5.76 3.50
C ILE A 241 30.65 6.51 2.24
N LYS A 242 30.57 5.80 1.11
CA LYS A 242 30.23 6.38 -0.20
C LYS A 242 28.88 5.92 -0.75
N THR A 243 28.35 4.79 -0.30
CA THR A 243 27.12 4.19 -0.83
C THR A 243 26.01 4.20 0.23
N GLN A 244 24.75 4.26 -0.23
CA GLN A 244 23.58 4.24 0.63
C GLN A 244 23.47 2.92 1.39
N GLU A 245 23.67 1.78 0.73
CA GLU A 245 23.70 0.46 1.36
C GLU A 245 24.69 0.42 2.54
N LYS A 246 25.93 0.90 2.35
CA LYS A 246 26.93 0.92 3.44
C LYS A 246 26.53 1.89 4.55
N MET A 247 25.91 3.03 4.21
CA MET A 247 25.41 3.99 5.20
C MET A 247 24.32 3.34 6.06
N ILE A 248 23.40 2.59 5.46
CA ILE A 248 22.35 1.87 6.19
C ILE A 248 22.97 0.84 7.11
N MET A 249 23.87 0.00 6.59
CA MET A 249 24.46 -1.10 7.34
C MET A 249 25.37 -0.64 8.51
N SER A 250 25.92 0.58 8.46
CA SER A 250 26.93 1.04 9.44
C SER A 250 26.56 2.30 10.21
N CYS A 251 25.61 3.10 9.74
CA CYS A 251 25.27 4.41 10.32
C CYS A 251 23.77 4.62 10.55
N TRP A 252 22.93 3.62 10.30
CA TRP A 252 21.50 3.75 10.55
C TRP A 252 21.21 4.06 12.03
N VAL A 253 20.16 4.85 12.27
CA VAL A 253 19.76 5.30 13.61
C VAL A 253 19.47 4.14 14.58
N ASP A 254 19.08 2.98 14.04
CA ASP A 254 18.90 1.75 14.81
C ASP A 254 19.66 0.58 14.13
N LEU A 255 20.93 0.41 14.52
CA LEU A 255 21.80 -0.64 13.97
C LEU A 255 21.34 -2.06 14.34
N ASN A 256 20.51 -2.24 15.37
CA ASN A 256 20.01 -3.57 15.73
C ASN A 256 19.03 -4.09 14.67
N ARG A 257 18.35 -3.20 13.94
CA ARG A 257 17.46 -3.54 12.84
C ARG A 257 18.18 -3.82 11.53
N THR A 258 19.47 -3.48 11.38
CA THR A 258 20.21 -3.67 10.12
C THR A 258 21.06 -4.94 10.08
N LEU A 259 21.29 -5.58 11.24
CA LEU A 259 22.19 -6.74 11.38
C LEU A 259 21.56 -8.12 11.07
N LYS A 260 20.23 -8.24 10.89
CA LYS A 260 19.58 -9.54 10.62
C LYS A 260 19.49 -9.82 9.10
N LYS A 261 20.30 -10.79 8.66
CA LYS A 261 20.54 -11.22 7.28
C LYS A 261 19.26 -11.56 6.48
N THR A 262 19.08 -10.85 5.36
CA THR A 262 18.74 -11.33 4.00
C THR A 262 17.63 -12.39 3.83
N GLU A 263 16.39 -12.08 4.24
CA GLU A 263 15.20 -12.74 3.67
C GLU A 263 14.35 -11.73 2.87
N ASN A 264 14.22 -10.50 3.35
CA ASN A 264 13.43 -9.43 2.72
C ASN A 264 13.97 -8.96 1.35
N LYS A 265 15.29 -8.99 1.13
CA LYS A 265 15.92 -8.59 -0.15
C LYS A 265 15.52 -9.51 -1.29
N LYS A 266 15.32 -10.81 -1.02
CA LYS A 266 14.92 -11.79 -2.03
C LYS A 266 13.46 -11.57 -2.42
N ILE A 267 12.56 -11.39 -1.45
CA ILE A 267 11.12 -11.17 -1.67
C ILE A 267 10.83 -9.89 -2.46
N LEU A 268 11.44 -8.75 -2.10
CA LEU A 268 11.23 -7.49 -2.86
C LEU A 268 11.86 -7.56 -4.25
N LYS A 269 13.07 -8.11 -4.36
CA LYS A 269 13.76 -8.22 -5.65
C LYS A 269 13.04 -9.19 -6.59
N GLU A 270 12.49 -10.30 -6.09
CA GLU A 270 11.70 -11.24 -6.90
C GLU A 270 10.35 -10.64 -7.32
N SER A 271 9.62 -9.98 -6.40
CA SER A 271 8.38 -9.25 -6.71
C SER A 271 8.57 -8.16 -7.76
N LEU A 272 9.69 -7.43 -7.72
CA LEU A 272 10.02 -6.38 -8.68
C LEU A 272 10.65 -6.92 -9.97
N LEU A 273 11.50 -7.95 -9.92
CA LEU A 273 12.07 -8.56 -11.14
C LEU A 273 11.03 -9.33 -11.94
N GLU A 274 10.04 -9.96 -11.31
CA GLU A 274 8.96 -10.64 -12.02
C GLU A 274 8.07 -9.62 -12.78
N LYS A 275 7.91 -8.40 -12.24
CA LYS A 275 7.06 -7.35 -12.81
C LYS A 275 7.79 -6.36 -13.74
N TYR A 276 9.09 -6.12 -13.49
CA TYR A 276 9.91 -5.13 -14.19
C TYR A 276 11.12 -5.74 -14.92
N SER A 277 11.22 -7.08 -15.04
CA SER A 277 12.21 -7.69 -15.92
C SER A 277 11.93 -7.30 -17.37
N THR A 278 12.80 -6.42 -17.86
CA THR A 278 13.29 -6.30 -19.24
C THR A 278 12.32 -5.90 -20.36
N LYS A 279 11.04 -5.61 -20.11
CA LYS A 279 10.18 -4.93 -21.12
C LYS A 279 9.50 -3.63 -20.65
N SER A 280 9.50 -3.32 -19.35
CA SER A 280 8.70 -2.20 -18.80
C SER A 280 9.50 -0.91 -18.52
N ALA A 281 10.84 -0.98 -18.47
CA ALA A 281 11.67 0.19 -18.20
C ALA A 281 11.68 1.19 -19.37
N ASN A 282 11.61 0.72 -20.61
CA ASN A 282 11.50 1.59 -21.79
C ASN A 282 10.11 2.25 -21.89
N PHE A 283 9.07 1.61 -21.37
CA PHE A 283 7.70 2.14 -21.42
C PHE A 283 7.48 3.34 -20.49
N ILE A 284 8.12 3.38 -19.33
CA ILE A 284 7.99 4.51 -18.39
C ILE A 284 8.81 5.71 -18.86
N VAL A 285 9.99 5.48 -19.47
CA VAL A 285 10.80 6.57 -20.05
C VAL A 285 10.09 7.20 -21.25
N ASP A 286 9.51 6.39 -22.15
CA ASP A 286 8.76 6.92 -23.31
C ASP A 286 7.47 7.65 -22.91
N LYS A 287 6.77 7.20 -21.86
CA LYS A 287 5.54 7.88 -21.39
C LYS A 287 5.82 9.17 -20.63
N ILE A 288 6.97 9.28 -19.95
CA ILE A 288 7.40 10.51 -19.27
C ILE A 288 7.98 11.52 -20.27
N LEU A 289 8.70 11.08 -21.30
CA LEU A 289 9.19 11.97 -22.36
C LEU A 289 8.04 12.52 -23.22
N ASN A 290 7.02 11.71 -23.53
CA ASN A 290 5.86 12.16 -24.32
C ASN A 290 4.89 13.07 -23.55
N LEU A 291 4.87 13.03 -22.21
CA LEU A 291 4.08 13.98 -21.41
C LEU A 291 4.75 15.36 -21.25
N THR A 292 5.97 15.53 -21.77
CA THR A 292 6.74 16.77 -21.64
C THR A 292 6.83 17.60 -22.94
N PHE A 293 6.29 17.09 -24.07
CA PHE A 293 6.38 17.78 -25.38
C PHE A 293 5.11 17.72 -26.25
N GLU A 294 3.93 17.92 -25.67
CA GLU A 294 2.76 18.33 -26.44
C GLU A 294 2.09 19.56 -25.82
N ARG A 295 2.73 20.72 -26.04
CA ARG A 295 2.08 22.02 -26.21
C ARG A 295 2.94 22.87 -27.14
N GLU A 296 2.74 22.70 -28.43
CA GLU A 296 2.72 23.82 -29.37
C GLU A 296 1.25 24.21 -29.62
#